data_AF-A0AAW1HAE9-F1
#
_entry.id   AF-A0AAW1HAE9-F1
#
_cell.length_a   1.000
_cell.length_b   1.000
_cell.length_c   1.000
_cell.angle_alpha   90.00
_cell.angle_beta   90.00
_cell.angle_gamma   90.00
#
_symmetry.space_group_name_H-M   'P 1'
#
loop_
_entity.id
_entity.type
_entity.pdbx_description
1 polymer ?
#
loop_
_entity_poly.entity_id
_entity_poly.type
_entity_poly.pdbx_seq_one_letter_code
_entity_poly.pdbx_strand_id
1 'polypeptide(L)'
;MKKKEEKMKMIETWMRKHKVSYFSATHHPFILNIRHASIHSSFKCWLGQDYLFVRNFVPFVASVLMKCAKESDNESDMEVILAGMASLHDEIAWFKKEAAKWDVQLTRITPHKTNQNYWRFLESLMQPDVDYTVAVTAFWTIEALEACERWGNEGFGQYCSSLQEIAERSLSKVSDDVKAKAEVTFLRVLEEEVEFWNMSEGPDKDGKNILNIDNSRTDTANSYVESLGYTTSDKTG
;
A
#
# COMPACT_ATOMS: atom_id res chain seq x y z
N MET A 1 13.24 -37.97 -12.32
CA MET A 1 12.59 -36.66 -12.56
C MET A 1 13.07 -35.69 -11.50
N LYS A 2 13.90 -34.71 -11.85
CA LYS A 2 14.21 -33.60 -10.93
C LYS A 2 12.97 -32.73 -10.87
N LYS A 3 12.35 -32.58 -9.69
CA LYS A 3 11.42 -31.48 -9.43
C LYS A 3 12.18 -30.20 -9.78
N LYS A 4 11.70 -29.44 -10.76
CA LYS A 4 12.10 -28.04 -10.92
C LYS A 4 11.74 -27.40 -9.58
N GLU A 5 12.74 -27.00 -8.79
CA GLU A 5 12.50 -26.01 -7.73
C GLU A 5 11.91 -24.79 -8.45
N GLU A 6 10.62 -24.54 -8.23
CA GLU A 6 10.03 -23.26 -8.61
C GLU A 6 10.78 -22.21 -7.82
N LYS A 7 11.64 -21.47 -8.52
CA LYS A 7 12.38 -20.36 -7.95
C LYS A 7 11.32 -19.39 -7.40
N MET A 8 11.37 -19.16 -6.10
CA MET A 8 10.44 -18.28 -5.39
C MET A 8 10.39 -16.93 -6.09
N LYS A 9 9.18 -16.42 -6.28
CA LYS A 9 8.93 -15.10 -6.86
C LYS A 9 9.58 -14.02 -5.98
N MET A 10 10.08 -12.95 -6.59
CA MET A 10 10.80 -11.87 -5.92
C MET A 10 9.91 -11.18 -4.90
N ILE A 11 8.67 -10.88 -5.29
CA ILE A 11 7.68 -10.26 -4.41
C ILE A 11 7.41 -11.13 -3.18
N GLU A 12 7.23 -12.45 -3.37
CA GLU A 12 7.03 -13.38 -2.26
C GLU A 12 8.24 -13.43 -1.32
N THR A 13 9.44 -13.33 -1.89
CA THR A 13 10.69 -13.25 -1.11
C THR A 13 10.72 -11.99 -0.26
N TRP A 14 10.34 -10.83 -0.81
CA TRP A 14 10.27 -9.56 -0.08
C TRP A 14 9.20 -9.57 1.01
N MET A 15 8.00 -10.08 0.73
CA MET A 15 6.94 -10.22 1.74
C MET A 15 7.40 -11.08 2.91
N ARG A 16 8.14 -12.18 2.67
CA ARG A 16 8.69 -13.02 3.73
C ARG A 16 9.82 -12.35 4.49
N LYS A 17 10.74 -11.69 3.77
CA LYS A 17 11.88 -10.97 4.34
C LYS A 17 11.43 -9.83 5.25
N HIS A 18 10.42 -9.08 4.82
CA HIS A 18 9.89 -7.88 5.47
C HIS A 18 8.52 -8.12 6.11
N LYS A 19 8.27 -9.36 6.55
CA LYS A 19 6.97 -9.80 7.09
C LYS A 19 6.44 -8.91 8.20
N VAL A 20 7.32 -8.33 9.02
CA VAL A 20 6.93 -7.46 10.14
C VAL A 20 6.34 -6.16 9.61
N SER A 21 7.04 -5.47 8.70
CA SER A 21 6.54 -4.24 8.06
C SER A 21 5.26 -4.51 7.28
N TYR A 22 5.21 -5.63 6.54
CA TYR A 22 4.02 -6.02 5.79
C TYR A 22 2.82 -6.29 6.71
N PHE A 23 3.04 -6.99 7.83
CA PHE A 23 2.00 -7.24 8.82
C PHE A 23 1.51 -5.94 9.45
N SER A 24 2.40 -5.04 9.87
CA SER A 24 2.02 -3.74 10.44
C SER A 24 1.17 -2.90 9.49
N ALA A 25 1.47 -2.95 8.18
CA ALA A 25 0.73 -2.22 7.15
C ALA A 25 -0.64 -2.84 6.80
N THR A 26 -0.87 -4.13 7.10
CA THR A 26 -2.10 -4.88 6.74
C THR A 26 -2.98 -5.29 7.93
N HIS A 27 -2.50 -5.07 9.15
CA HIS A 27 -3.17 -5.47 10.39
C HIS A 27 -3.10 -4.35 11.44
N HIS A 28 -3.05 -3.09 11.01
CA HIS A 28 -3.01 -1.97 11.93
C HIS A 28 -4.26 -1.95 12.83
N PRO A 29 -4.15 -1.55 14.11
CA PRO A 29 -5.31 -1.51 15.01
C PRO A 29 -6.48 -0.68 14.46
N PHE A 30 -6.22 0.44 13.78
CA PHE A 30 -7.24 1.23 13.07
C PHE A 30 -8.10 0.37 12.12
N ILE A 31 -7.46 -0.50 11.35
CA ILE A 31 -8.12 -1.33 10.34
C ILE A 31 -8.98 -2.39 10.99
N LEU A 32 -8.44 -3.07 12.01
CA LEU A 32 -9.17 -4.07 12.78
C LEU A 32 -10.40 -3.46 13.48
N ASN A 33 -10.30 -2.18 13.86
CA ASN A 33 -11.34 -1.48 14.60
C ASN A 33 -12.32 -0.69 13.72
N ILE A 34 -12.07 -0.49 12.41
CA ILE A 34 -12.98 0.23 11.49
C ILE A 34 -14.41 -0.33 11.54
N ARG A 35 -14.57 -1.65 11.70
CA ARG A 35 -15.88 -2.33 11.75
C ARG A 35 -16.61 -2.20 13.09
N HIS A 36 -15.89 -1.97 14.18
CA HIS A 36 -16.42 -1.93 15.56
C HIS A 36 -16.38 -0.53 16.18
N ALA A 37 -15.77 0.42 15.50
CA ALA A 37 -15.54 1.76 15.97
C ALA A 37 -16.85 2.53 16.16
N SER A 38 -17.26 2.67 17.41
CA SER A 38 -17.97 3.84 17.93
C SER A 38 -17.11 5.13 17.87
N ILE A 39 -16.42 5.39 16.74
CA ILE A 39 -15.42 6.45 16.58
C ILE A 39 -15.75 7.32 15.37
N HIS A 40 -16.69 8.25 15.56
CA HIS A 40 -17.09 9.20 14.52
C HIS A 40 -15.95 10.12 14.04
N SER A 41 -14.94 10.41 14.87
CA SER A 41 -13.86 11.34 14.52
C SER A 41 -12.77 10.71 13.66
N SER A 42 -12.28 9.53 14.04
CA SER A 42 -11.22 8.80 13.34
C SER A 42 -11.65 8.36 11.94
N PHE A 43 -12.88 7.85 11.81
CA PHE A 43 -13.44 7.52 10.50
C PHE A 43 -13.59 8.77 9.61
N LYS A 44 -14.08 9.89 10.13
CA LYS A 44 -14.18 11.15 9.36
C LYS A 44 -12.80 11.71 8.98
N CYS A 45 -11.80 11.59 9.87
CA CYS A 45 -10.42 11.98 9.60
C CYS A 45 -9.88 11.18 8.42
N TRP A 46 -9.91 9.86 8.53
CA TRP A 46 -9.50 8.94 7.48
C TRP A 46 -10.25 9.19 6.17
N LEU A 47 -11.58 9.25 6.20
CA LEU A 47 -12.41 9.42 5.00
C LEU A 47 -12.01 10.68 4.23
N GLY A 48 -11.66 11.72 4.97
CA GLY A 48 -11.20 12.97 4.41
C GLY A 48 -9.79 12.90 3.84
N GLN A 49 -8.83 12.38 4.61
CA GLN A 49 -7.43 12.29 4.16
C GLN A 49 -7.29 11.32 2.99
N ASP A 50 -8.02 10.22 3.01
CA ASP A 50 -7.98 9.18 2.00
C ASP A 50 -8.61 9.62 0.68
N TYR A 51 -9.67 10.43 0.73
CA TYR A 51 -10.15 11.12 -0.47
C TYR A 51 -9.08 12.00 -1.12
N LEU A 52 -8.24 12.70 -0.31
CA LEU A 52 -7.12 13.47 -0.86
C LEU A 52 -6.04 12.56 -1.45
N PHE A 53 -5.75 11.43 -0.79
CA PHE A 53 -4.83 10.42 -1.29
C PHE A 53 -5.28 9.86 -2.64
N VAL A 54 -6.52 9.40 -2.78
CA VAL A 54 -7.04 8.84 -4.05
C VAL A 54 -6.96 9.86 -5.19
N ARG A 55 -7.26 11.14 -4.93
CA ARG A 55 -7.11 12.21 -5.94
C ARG A 55 -5.67 12.40 -6.42
N ASN A 56 -4.73 12.20 -5.50
CA ASN A 56 -3.30 12.25 -5.73
C ASN A 56 -2.78 10.93 -6.34
N PHE A 57 -3.47 9.82 -6.12
CA PHE A 57 -3.13 8.53 -6.71
C PHE A 57 -3.46 8.48 -8.21
N VAL A 58 -4.55 9.13 -8.65
CA VAL A 58 -4.94 9.22 -10.07
C VAL A 58 -3.79 9.65 -11.01
N PRO A 59 -3.09 10.79 -10.81
CA PRO A 59 -1.98 11.17 -11.69
C PRO A 59 -0.80 10.20 -11.61
N PHE A 60 -0.57 9.57 -10.45
CA PHE A 60 0.44 8.51 -10.33
C PHE A 60 0.09 7.30 -11.21
N VAL A 61 -1.13 6.77 -11.11
CA VAL A 61 -1.58 5.64 -11.95
C VAL A 61 -1.55 6.00 -13.44
N ALA A 62 -1.94 7.23 -13.80
CA ALA A 62 -1.81 7.72 -15.17
C ALA A 62 -0.34 7.74 -15.65
N SER A 63 0.61 8.11 -14.78
CA SER A 63 2.04 8.05 -15.10
C SER A 63 2.52 6.61 -15.32
N VAL A 64 2.04 5.66 -14.50
CA VAL A 64 2.34 4.23 -14.63
C VAL A 64 1.78 3.69 -15.96
N LEU A 65 0.56 4.09 -16.33
CA LEU A 65 -0.03 3.76 -17.63
C LEU A 65 0.83 4.28 -18.79
N MET A 66 1.30 5.52 -18.70
CA MET A 66 2.18 6.11 -19.72
C MET A 66 3.55 5.44 -19.82
N LYS A 67 4.12 4.99 -18.69
CA LYS A 67 5.36 4.19 -18.66
C LYS A 67 5.10 2.79 -19.25
N CYS A 68 4.01 2.13 -18.87
CA CYS A 68 3.60 0.85 -19.42
C CYS A 68 3.48 0.88 -20.94
N ALA A 69 2.84 1.93 -21.48
CA ALA A 69 2.67 2.11 -22.93
C ALA A 69 4.00 2.21 -23.70
N LYS A 70 5.08 2.59 -23.04
CA LYS A 70 6.41 2.79 -23.65
C LYS A 70 7.37 1.64 -23.39
N GLU A 71 7.28 1.01 -22.23
CA GLU A 71 8.31 0.12 -21.69
C GLU A 71 7.84 -1.32 -21.53
N SER A 72 6.53 -1.58 -21.45
CA SER A 72 6.03 -2.97 -21.35
C SER A 72 6.14 -3.69 -22.69
N ASP A 73 6.50 -4.98 -22.62
CA ASP A 73 6.54 -5.90 -23.75
C ASP A 73 5.28 -6.79 -23.85
N ASN A 74 4.29 -6.55 -22.99
CA ASN A 74 3.01 -7.26 -23.01
C ASN A 74 1.85 -6.27 -23.17
N GLU A 75 1.14 -6.38 -24.29
CA GLU A 75 0.04 -5.48 -24.65
C GLU A 75 -1.11 -5.51 -23.63
N SER A 76 -1.33 -6.65 -22.95
CA SER A 76 -2.40 -6.77 -21.94
C SER A 76 -2.14 -5.96 -20.67
N ASP A 77 -0.90 -5.55 -20.41
CA ASP A 77 -0.55 -4.84 -19.17
C ASP A 77 -1.21 -3.45 -19.11
N MET A 78 -1.35 -2.82 -20.27
CA MET A 78 -2.03 -1.55 -20.41
C MET A 78 -3.50 -1.67 -20.00
N GLU A 79 -4.17 -2.75 -20.39
CA GLU A 79 -5.59 -2.98 -20.08
C GLU A 79 -5.80 -3.15 -18.58
N VAL A 80 -4.90 -3.87 -17.90
CA VAL A 80 -4.95 -4.05 -16.44
C VAL A 80 -4.79 -2.70 -15.73
N ILE A 81 -3.78 -1.91 -16.08
CA ILE A 81 -3.54 -0.60 -15.45
C ILE A 81 -4.70 0.38 -15.76
N LEU A 82 -5.22 0.35 -16.99
CA LEU A 82 -6.36 1.17 -17.40
C LEU A 82 -7.63 0.82 -16.61
N ALA A 83 -7.86 -0.47 -16.33
CA ALA A 83 -8.99 -0.91 -15.52
C ALA A 83 -8.92 -0.35 -14.09
N GLY A 84 -7.73 -0.34 -13.47
CA GLY A 84 -7.49 0.32 -12.19
C GLY A 84 -7.79 1.81 -12.22
N MET A 85 -7.30 2.51 -13.25
CA MET A 85 -7.60 3.94 -13.40
C MET A 85 -9.10 4.20 -13.59
N ALA A 86 -9.82 3.30 -14.27
CA ALA A 86 -11.27 3.39 -14.41
C ALA A 86 -11.99 3.19 -13.07
N SER A 87 -11.54 2.27 -12.21
CA SER A 87 -12.15 2.07 -10.88
C SER A 87 -11.95 3.28 -9.95
N LEU A 88 -10.86 4.05 -10.10
CA LEU A 88 -10.65 5.28 -9.33
C LEU A 88 -11.76 6.32 -9.56
N HIS A 89 -12.42 6.33 -10.73
CA HIS A 89 -13.57 7.20 -10.96
C HIS A 89 -14.73 6.85 -10.01
N ASP A 90 -15.04 5.56 -9.91
CA ASP A 90 -16.15 5.07 -9.09
C ASP A 90 -15.82 5.18 -7.60
N GLU A 91 -14.56 4.98 -7.24
CA GLU A 91 -14.07 5.21 -5.88
C GLU A 91 -14.21 6.68 -5.46
N ILE A 92 -13.79 7.64 -6.29
CA ILE A 92 -13.98 9.07 -6.03
C ILE A 92 -15.46 9.41 -5.88
N ALA A 93 -16.34 8.79 -6.67
CA ALA A 93 -17.78 8.96 -6.54
C ALA A 93 -18.31 8.39 -5.21
N TRP A 94 -17.78 7.23 -4.79
CA TRP A 94 -18.09 6.63 -3.48
C TRP A 94 -17.66 7.56 -2.33
N PHE A 95 -16.45 8.11 -2.34
CA PHE A 95 -15.99 9.04 -1.29
C PHE A 95 -16.90 10.26 -1.17
N LYS A 96 -17.32 10.85 -2.30
CA LYS A 96 -18.25 11.99 -2.28
C LYS A 96 -19.58 11.64 -1.64
N LYS A 97 -20.12 10.46 -1.97
CA LYS A 97 -21.37 9.96 -1.39
C LYS A 97 -21.22 9.67 0.10
N GLU A 98 -20.13 9.04 0.49
CA GLU A 98 -19.87 8.67 1.88
C GLU A 98 -19.61 9.92 2.74
N ALA A 99 -18.83 10.87 2.25
CA ALA A 99 -18.60 12.14 2.92
C ALA A 99 -19.90 12.92 3.18
N ALA A 100 -20.85 12.89 2.25
CA ALA A 100 -22.17 13.50 2.44
C ALA A 100 -22.98 12.81 3.56
N LYS A 101 -22.90 11.48 3.69
CA LYS A 101 -23.59 10.75 4.78
C LYS A 101 -23.00 11.07 6.15
N TRP A 102 -21.69 11.26 6.22
CA TRP A 102 -20.96 11.49 7.46
C TRP A 102 -20.73 12.97 7.78
N ASP A 103 -21.32 13.89 7.01
CA ASP A 103 -21.17 15.34 7.15
C ASP A 103 -19.69 15.78 7.14
N VAL A 104 -18.92 15.26 6.19
CA VAL A 104 -17.51 15.62 5.95
C VAL A 104 -17.43 16.55 4.74
N GLN A 105 -16.96 17.78 4.94
CA GLN A 105 -16.80 18.77 3.87
C GLN A 105 -15.48 18.56 3.14
N LEU A 106 -15.48 17.75 2.08
CA LEU A 106 -14.27 17.37 1.34
C LEU A 106 -13.44 18.56 0.82
N THR A 107 -14.07 19.70 0.53
CA THR A 107 -13.38 20.91 0.05
C THR A 107 -12.64 21.69 1.13
N ARG A 108 -12.86 21.38 2.41
CA ARG A 108 -12.26 22.08 3.56
C ARG A 108 -11.23 21.25 4.30
N ILE A 109 -10.89 20.07 3.78
CA ILE A 109 -9.91 19.19 4.42
C ILE A 109 -8.52 19.74 4.15
N THR A 110 -7.75 19.93 5.21
CA THR A 110 -6.33 20.23 5.12
C THR A 110 -5.55 18.92 5.09
N PRO A 111 -4.68 18.68 4.09
CA PRO A 111 -3.87 17.46 4.06
C PRO A 111 -2.91 17.44 5.24
N HIS A 112 -2.93 16.34 6.00
CA HIS A 112 -1.98 16.09 7.08
C HIS A 112 -0.55 15.97 6.55
N LYS A 113 0.44 16.13 7.43
CA LYS A 113 1.85 16.02 7.05
C LYS A 113 2.16 14.66 6.42
N THR A 114 1.59 13.58 6.98
CA THR A 114 1.69 12.22 6.43
C THR A 114 1.15 12.14 5.01
N ASN A 115 -0.09 12.60 4.77
CA ASN A 115 -0.68 12.63 3.43
C ASN A 115 0.19 13.41 2.42
N GLN A 116 0.73 14.56 2.84
CA GLN A 116 1.65 15.34 1.98
C GLN A 116 2.99 14.64 1.72
N ASN A 117 3.49 13.84 2.66
CA ASN A 117 4.73 13.08 2.47
C ASN A 117 4.49 11.96 1.47
N TYR A 118 3.39 11.21 1.63
CA TYR A 118 2.99 10.18 0.69
C TYR A 118 2.79 10.76 -0.72
N TRP A 119 2.11 11.89 -0.84
CA TRP A 119 1.99 12.59 -2.13
C TRP A 119 3.34 12.92 -2.76
N ARG A 120 4.28 13.52 -2.02
CA ARG A 120 5.62 13.84 -2.53
C ARG A 120 6.38 12.58 -2.96
N PHE A 121 6.18 11.48 -2.25
CA PHE A 121 6.73 10.18 -2.61
C PHE A 121 6.14 9.69 -3.95
N LEU A 122 4.82 9.73 -4.13
CA LEU A 122 4.19 9.42 -5.42
C LEU A 122 4.71 10.33 -6.54
N GLU A 123 4.85 11.65 -6.30
CA GLU A 123 5.45 12.59 -7.25
C GLU A 123 6.88 12.23 -7.65
N SER A 124 7.68 11.71 -6.71
CA SER A 124 9.02 11.25 -7.01
C SER A 124 9.01 10.03 -7.94
N LEU A 125 8.02 9.14 -7.83
CA LEU A 125 7.87 7.96 -8.69
C LEU A 125 7.35 8.28 -10.10
N MET A 126 6.71 9.45 -10.28
CA MET A 126 6.23 9.94 -11.57
C MET A 126 7.33 10.51 -12.46
N GLN A 127 8.54 10.71 -11.93
CA GLN A 127 9.62 11.35 -12.69
C GLN A 127 10.06 10.49 -13.90
N PRO A 128 10.50 11.12 -15.00
CA PRO A 128 10.83 10.42 -16.23
C PRO A 128 12.03 9.47 -16.11
N ASP A 129 12.92 9.70 -15.14
CA ASP A 129 14.11 8.90 -14.84
C ASP A 129 13.83 7.68 -13.94
N VAL A 130 12.62 7.56 -13.39
CA VAL A 130 12.21 6.39 -12.60
C VAL A 130 11.85 5.22 -13.52
N ASP A 131 12.47 4.07 -13.30
CA ASP A 131 12.19 2.82 -14.02
C ASP A 131 10.71 2.40 -13.91
N TYR A 132 10.10 1.96 -15.01
CA TYR A 132 8.74 1.41 -14.99
C TYR A 132 8.56 0.30 -13.95
N THR A 133 9.55 -0.59 -13.80
CA THR A 133 9.53 -1.68 -12.81
C THR A 133 9.40 -1.17 -11.37
N VAL A 134 10.02 -0.05 -11.03
CA VAL A 134 9.91 0.55 -9.70
C VAL A 134 8.51 1.13 -9.50
N ALA A 135 8.00 1.86 -10.49
CA ALA A 135 6.68 2.48 -10.43
C ALA A 135 5.55 1.44 -10.37
N VAL A 136 5.60 0.39 -11.18
CA VAL A 136 4.58 -0.67 -11.17
C VAL A 136 4.67 -1.55 -9.91
N THR A 137 5.86 -1.71 -9.33
CA THR A 137 6.00 -2.36 -8.00
C THR A 137 5.32 -1.53 -6.93
N ALA A 138 5.52 -0.21 -6.90
CA ALA A 138 4.82 0.67 -5.96
C ALA A 138 3.30 0.58 -6.15
N PHE A 139 2.84 0.63 -7.41
CA PHE A 139 1.42 0.55 -7.74
C PHE A 139 0.78 -0.74 -7.23
N TRP A 140 1.38 -1.89 -7.55
CA TRP A 140 0.93 -3.18 -7.01
C TRP A 140 0.93 -3.20 -5.49
N THR A 141 1.97 -2.66 -4.85
CA THR A 141 2.10 -2.70 -3.38
C THR A 141 0.94 -1.95 -2.71
N ILE A 142 0.60 -0.76 -3.20
CA ILE A 142 -0.50 0.07 -2.68
C ILE A 142 -1.84 -0.69 -2.81
N GLU A 143 -2.15 -1.14 -4.02
CA GLU A 143 -3.41 -1.86 -4.33
C GLU A 143 -3.55 -3.17 -3.51
N ALA A 144 -2.44 -3.91 -3.33
CA ALA A 144 -2.43 -5.14 -2.55
C ALA A 144 -2.75 -4.91 -1.07
N LEU A 145 -2.29 -3.80 -0.50
CA LEU A 145 -2.57 -3.44 0.89
C LEU A 145 -4.04 -3.03 1.06
N GLU A 146 -4.60 -2.28 0.10
CA GLU A 146 -6.02 -1.95 0.08
C GLU A 146 -6.92 -3.21 -0.02
N ALA A 147 -6.46 -4.23 -0.76
CA ALA A 147 -7.20 -5.48 -0.97
C ALA A 147 -7.30 -6.31 0.31
N CYS A 148 -6.23 -6.34 1.11
CA CYS A 148 -6.20 -7.04 2.40
C CYS A 148 -7.22 -6.48 3.40
N GLU A 149 -7.62 -5.22 3.27
CA GLU A 149 -8.28 -4.52 4.36
C GLU A 149 -9.70 -4.04 4.06
N ARG A 150 -9.99 -3.62 2.82
CA ARG A 150 -11.10 -2.69 2.61
C ARG A 150 -12.14 -3.12 1.56
N TRP A 151 -11.71 -3.77 0.47
CA TRP A 151 -12.57 -3.95 -0.72
C TRP A 151 -12.50 -5.31 -1.40
N GLY A 152 -11.84 -6.31 -0.78
CA GLY A 152 -11.63 -7.64 -1.35
C GLY A 152 -12.93 -8.40 -1.64
N ASN A 153 -13.58 -8.05 -2.74
CA ASN A 153 -14.39 -8.97 -3.51
C ASN A 153 -13.47 -9.76 -4.44
N GLU A 154 -13.97 -10.88 -4.94
CA GLU A 154 -13.17 -11.77 -5.80
C GLU A 154 -12.55 -11.04 -7.00
N GLY A 155 -13.26 -10.08 -7.60
CA GLY A 155 -12.77 -9.29 -8.72
C GLY A 155 -11.60 -8.37 -8.36
N PHE A 156 -11.62 -7.73 -7.19
CA PHE A 156 -10.51 -6.91 -6.73
C PHE A 156 -9.26 -7.74 -6.39
N GLY A 157 -9.46 -8.93 -5.81
CA GLY A 157 -8.38 -9.88 -5.56
C GLY A 157 -7.72 -10.39 -6.85
N GLN A 158 -8.53 -10.67 -7.88
CA GLN A 158 -8.03 -11.03 -9.21
C GLN A 158 -7.24 -9.88 -9.84
N TYR A 159 -7.75 -8.65 -9.76
CA TYR A 159 -7.04 -7.46 -10.25
C TYR A 159 -5.68 -7.27 -9.58
N CYS A 160 -5.60 -7.36 -8.25
CA CYS A 160 -4.33 -7.27 -7.52
C CYS A 160 -3.36 -8.40 -7.90
N SER A 161 -3.89 -9.60 -8.17
CA SER A 161 -3.08 -10.73 -8.65
C SER A 161 -2.53 -10.45 -10.05
N SER A 162 -3.31 -9.86 -10.95
CA SER A 162 -2.83 -9.43 -12.28
C SER A 162 -1.75 -8.36 -12.17
N LEU A 163 -1.91 -7.36 -11.29
CA LEU A 163 -0.85 -6.38 -11.02
C LEU A 163 0.42 -7.02 -10.46
N GLN A 164 0.28 -8.00 -9.57
CA GLN A 164 1.41 -8.73 -9.00
C GLN A 164 2.18 -9.46 -10.10
N GLU A 165 1.49 -10.11 -11.04
CA GLU A 165 2.11 -10.79 -12.17
C GLU A 165 2.85 -9.84 -13.10
N ILE A 166 2.31 -8.64 -13.33
CA ILE A 166 2.99 -7.59 -14.10
C ILE A 166 4.28 -7.17 -13.39
N ALA A 167 4.19 -6.81 -12.11
CA ALA A 167 5.35 -6.38 -11.32
C ALA A 167 6.43 -7.47 -11.24
N GLU A 168 6.06 -8.72 -10.98
CA GLU A 168 6.97 -9.85 -10.92
C GLU A 168 7.67 -10.10 -12.27
N ARG A 169 6.91 -10.05 -13.38
CA ARG A 169 7.47 -10.20 -14.72
C ARG A 169 8.45 -9.08 -15.04
N SER A 170 8.13 -7.83 -14.71
CA SER A 170 9.02 -6.68 -14.88
C SER A 170 10.30 -6.82 -14.05
N LEU A 171 10.19 -7.26 -12.78
CA LEU A 171 11.33 -7.52 -11.89
C LEU A 171 12.27 -8.60 -12.43
N SER A 172 11.75 -9.60 -13.13
CA SER A 172 12.57 -10.68 -13.68
C SER A 172 13.51 -10.25 -14.82
N LYS A 173 13.28 -9.06 -15.41
CA LYS A 173 13.97 -8.58 -16.62
C LYS A 173 14.99 -7.48 -16.35
N VAL A 174 14.94 -6.85 -15.19
CA VAL A 174 15.79 -5.70 -14.85
C VAL A 174 17.06 -6.10 -14.10
N SER A 175 18.02 -5.18 -14.05
CA SER A 175 19.26 -5.35 -13.30
C SER A 175 19.01 -5.42 -11.78
N ASP A 176 19.99 -5.93 -11.04
CA ASP A 176 19.88 -6.02 -9.59
C ASP A 176 19.85 -4.64 -8.91
N ASP A 177 20.39 -3.59 -9.53
CA ASP A 177 20.25 -2.20 -9.07
C ASP A 177 18.79 -1.74 -9.10
N VAL A 178 18.08 -2.00 -10.20
CA VAL A 178 16.66 -1.64 -10.32
C VAL A 178 15.79 -2.48 -9.38
N LYS A 179 16.13 -3.77 -9.18
CA LYS A 179 15.44 -4.59 -8.16
C LYS A 179 15.65 -4.04 -6.76
N ALA A 180 16.86 -3.61 -6.42
CA ALA A 180 17.14 -3.00 -5.11
C ALA A 180 16.35 -1.71 -4.92
N LYS A 181 16.24 -0.86 -5.95
CA LYS A 181 15.37 0.33 -5.93
C LYS A 181 13.91 -0.05 -5.72
N ALA A 182 13.42 -1.06 -6.45
CA ALA A 182 12.04 -1.53 -6.30
C ALA A 182 11.76 -2.11 -4.91
N GLU A 183 12.72 -2.82 -4.29
CA GLU A 183 12.60 -3.31 -2.90
C GLU A 183 12.54 -2.14 -1.90
N VAL A 184 13.38 -1.12 -2.07
CA VAL A 184 13.36 0.09 -1.24
C VAL A 184 12.02 0.82 -1.39
N THR A 185 11.50 0.92 -2.62
CA THR A 185 10.18 1.51 -2.89
C THR A 185 9.06 0.69 -2.26
N PHE A 186 9.10 -0.64 -2.35
CA PHE A 186 8.16 -1.53 -1.67
C PHE A 186 8.13 -1.27 -0.16
N LEU A 187 9.30 -1.23 0.49
CA LEU A 187 9.41 -0.91 1.91
C LEU A 187 8.88 0.49 2.22
N ARG A 188 9.16 1.47 1.36
CA ARG A 188 8.69 2.84 1.56
C ARG A 188 7.17 2.95 1.51
N VAL A 189 6.51 2.20 0.61
CA VAL A 189 5.05 2.11 0.59
C VAL A 189 4.53 1.57 1.93
N LEU A 190 5.10 0.48 2.45
CA LEU A 190 4.67 -0.09 3.74
C LEU A 190 4.80 0.91 4.90
N GLU A 191 5.89 1.69 4.93
CA GLU A 191 6.08 2.75 5.92
C GLU A 191 5.03 3.87 5.80
N GLU A 192 4.78 4.37 4.59
CA GLU A 192 3.81 5.44 4.36
C GLU A 192 2.38 4.97 4.71
N GLU A 193 2.03 3.71 4.43
CA GLU A 193 0.73 3.12 4.82
C GLU A 193 0.56 3.05 6.34
N VAL A 194 1.57 2.54 7.07
CA VAL A 194 1.52 2.54 8.55
C VAL A 194 1.34 3.94 9.11
N GLU A 195 2.08 4.93 8.59
CA GLU A 195 1.92 6.32 9.01
C GLU A 195 0.52 6.87 8.66
N PHE A 196 -0.03 6.45 7.53
CA PHE A 196 -1.38 6.83 7.08
C PHE A 196 -2.45 6.29 8.04
N TRP A 197 -2.27 5.07 8.54
CA TRP A 197 -3.14 4.49 9.56
C TRP A 197 -2.99 5.20 10.90
N ASN A 198 -1.75 5.48 11.33
CA ASN A 198 -1.45 6.20 12.57
C ASN A 198 -2.15 7.57 12.63
N MET A 199 -2.15 8.35 11.53
CA MET A 199 -2.81 9.66 11.53
C MET A 199 -4.34 9.57 11.69
N SER A 200 -4.93 8.40 11.45
CA SER A 200 -6.37 8.15 11.51
C SER A 200 -6.83 7.74 12.92
N GLU A 201 -5.95 7.16 13.76
CA GLU A 201 -6.28 6.78 15.14
C GLU A 201 -6.54 7.99 16.06
N GLY A 202 -6.09 9.18 15.66
CA GLY A 202 -6.10 10.37 16.53
C GLY A 202 -5.03 10.27 17.63
N PRO A 203 -4.73 11.36 18.36
CA PRO A 203 -3.79 11.28 19.47
C PRO A 203 -4.34 10.31 20.53
N ASP A 204 -3.45 9.49 21.11
CA ASP A 204 -3.80 8.78 22.34
C ASP A 204 -4.13 9.79 23.46
N LYS A 205 -4.65 9.30 24.59
CA LYS A 205 -5.01 10.16 25.74
C LYS A 205 -3.81 10.94 26.32
N ASP A 206 -2.58 10.62 25.90
CA ASP A 206 -1.31 11.18 26.36
C ASP A 206 -0.56 11.98 25.27
N GLY A 207 -1.17 12.20 24.09
CA GLY A 207 -0.61 13.00 23.00
C GLY A 207 0.59 12.37 22.28
N LYS A 208 0.80 11.05 22.37
CA LYS A 208 1.87 10.37 21.64
C LYS A 208 1.31 9.70 20.38
N ASN A 209 1.97 9.96 19.24
CA ASN A 209 1.78 9.14 18.04
C ASN A 209 2.18 7.71 18.38
N ILE A 210 1.24 6.79 18.20
CA ILE A 210 1.47 5.36 18.36
C ILE A 210 2.43 4.97 17.23
N LEU A 211 3.57 4.38 17.61
CA LEU A 211 4.62 3.85 16.72
C LEU A 211 5.43 4.89 15.91
N ASN A 212 6.16 5.78 16.59
CA ASN A 212 7.48 6.18 16.06
C ASN A 212 8.39 4.94 16.12
N ILE A 213 8.43 4.17 15.03
CA ILE A 213 9.42 3.10 14.86
C ILE A 213 10.76 3.80 14.66
N ASP A 214 11.45 4.03 15.77
CA ASP A 214 12.87 4.33 15.76
C ASP A 214 13.59 3.11 15.18
N ASN A 215 14.00 3.20 13.91
CA ASN A 215 14.73 2.18 13.15
C ASN A 215 16.09 1.80 13.79
N SER A 216 16.42 2.30 14.98
CA SER A 216 17.59 1.90 15.76
C SER A 216 17.34 0.81 16.80
N ARG A 217 16.09 0.34 17.03
CA ARG A 217 15.81 -0.77 17.98
C ARG A 217 14.78 -1.76 17.45
N THR A 218 15.29 -2.88 16.94
CA THR A 218 14.55 -4.07 16.46
C THR A 218 13.73 -4.82 17.52
N ASP A 219 13.62 -4.32 18.75
CA ASP A 219 13.10 -5.08 19.90
C ASP A 219 11.62 -4.80 20.22
N THR A 220 11.03 -3.71 19.71
CA THR A 220 9.65 -3.31 20.06
C THR A 220 8.57 -3.94 19.18
N ALA A 221 8.87 -4.29 17.92
CA ALA A 221 7.91 -4.97 17.05
C ALA A 221 7.69 -6.44 17.49
N ASN A 222 8.73 -7.09 18.02
CA ASN A 222 8.62 -8.46 18.54
C ASN A 222 7.76 -8.52 19.80
N SER A 223 7.84 -7.52 20.69
CA SER A 223 7.05 -7.53 21.93
C SER A 223 5.54 -7.38 21.68
N TYR A 224 5.14 -6.66 20.62
CA TYR A 224 3.74 -6.53 20.23
C TYR A 224 3.20 -7.84 19.63
N VAL A 225 3.98 -8.51 18.76
CA VAL A 225 3.63 -9.81 18.18
C VAL A 225 3.56 -10.90 19.26
N GLU A 226 4.46 -10.89 20.24
CA GLU A 226 4.44 -11.79 21.39
C GLU A 226 3.23 -11.53 22.31
N SER A 227 2.83 -10.25 22.49
CA SER A 227 1.65 -9.88 23.29
C SER A 227 0.32 -10.38 22.71
N LEU A 228 0.27 -10.63 21.40
CA LEU A 228 -0.89 -11.16 20.68
C LEU A 228 -0.94 -12.69 20.65
N GLY A 229 -0.03 -13.38 21.34
CA GLY A 229 -0.06 -14.84 21.51
C GLY A 229 0.45 -15.65 20.32
N TYR A 230 1.04 -15.02 19.31
CA TYR A 230 1.74 -15.71 18.23
C TYR A 230 3.17 -16.03 18.66
N THR A 231 3.36 -17.10 19.44
CA THR A 231 4.69 -17.66 19.60
C THR A 231 5.13 -18.27 18.27
N THR A 232 6.32 -17.94 17.78
CA THR A 232 6.99 -18.69 16.71
C THR A 232 7.49 -20.02 17.26
N SER A 233 6.50 -20.86 17.53
CA SER A 233 6.47 -22.29 17.71
C SER A 233 6.99 -23.14 16.57
N ASP A 234 8.21 -22.98 16.05
CA ASP A 234 8.90 -24.11 15.40
C ASP A 234 10.40 -23.82 15.20
N LYS A 235 11.18 -24.27 16.17
CA LYS A 235 12.57 -24.67 15.96
C LYS A 235 12.72 -26.10 16.46
N THR A 236 13.35 -26.90 15.60
CA THR A 236 14.06 -28.17 15.83
C THR A 236 13.23 -29.44 16.06
N GLY A 237 13.22 -30.26 15.01
CA GLY A 237 12.99 -31.70 14.97
C GLY A 237 13.44 -32.23 13.62
#